data_AF-A0A9X2E1X4-F1
#
_entry.id   AF-A0A9X2E1X4-F1
#
_cell.length_a   1.000
_cell.length_b   1.000
_cell.length_c   1.000
_cell.angle_alpha   90.00
_cell.angle_beta   90.00
_cell.angle_gamma   90.00
#
_symmetry.space_group_name_H-M   'P 1'
#
loop_
_entity.id
_entity.type
_entity.pdbx_description
1 polymer ?
#
loop_
_entity_poly.entity_id
_entity_poly.type
_entity_poly.pdbx_seq_one_letter_code
_entity_poly.pdbx_strand_id
1 'polypeptide(L)'
;MPDARVTTLEGELPDGLVDAVLAYEAALAADDVPALADAFADAPTTLRADASGLLVGHEAITGFRGRRGGTPRRALEQLHVRAVDASTALVVSVNRPAGGGRGTVTQLWSRSEGVWRVRAAQVQAPAPALDARVWRVVGAPLVPPTAPGALDGLDVAVKDLFAVQGQRIGAGVPARLAESRPSTTTAPAVSMLLEAGAAVRGIAQTDEFAYSIAGRNSGYGTPPNPAVPGAIPGGSSSGPATAVSLGQAAVGLATDTAGSIRVPASYQGLWGLRTTHGAVPVDGLLPLAPSFDTVGWLTRDAATLLRTARVGLRGSRQRPLGGGVAIAPALLASADPAVRSAFTDVVEALVASGVLRAPEGVELPPVDGMFEAFRTVQAAEAWAADGEWVAAHPGALAPDVQSRFDAASLLAPETVAAARLRLAGFREALDAALDGRVLLLPSASSPAPALDATAERIDAVRSATLSMTCVAGIGGYPALSVPLLSVDGAPVGLCLVGGRGTDLALIELAAAFGRS
;
A
#
# COMPACT_ATOMS: atom_id res chain seq x y z
N MET A 1 -21.15 -22.07 -22.88
CA MET A 1 -20.65 -20.69 -22.62
C MET A 1 -19.62 -20.79 -21.51
N PRO A 2 -18.55 -19.98 -21.51
CA PRO A 2 -17.66 -19.92 -20.37
C PRO A 2 -18.47 -19.52 -19.14
N ASP A 3 -18.37 -20.31 -18.06
CA ASP A 3 -19.01 -19.99 -16.78
C ASP A 3 -18.41 -18.68 -16.27
N ALA A 4 -19.25 -17.67 -16.02
CA ALA A 4 -18.81 -16.34 -15.59
C ALA A 4 -18.03 -16.36 -14.26
N ARG A 5 -18.09 -17.48 -13.52
CA ARG A 5 -17.38 -17.72 -12.26
C ARG A 5 -15.94 -18.19 -12.48
N VAL A 6 -15.56 -18.54 -13.73
CA VAL A 6 -14.22 -19.02 -14.09
C VAL A 6 -13.43 -17.90 -14.76
N THR A 7 -12.30 -17.52 -14.16
CA THR A 7 -11.41 -16.46 -14.65
C THR A 7 -10.66 -16.87 -15.91
N THR A 8 -10.12 -18.08 -15.95
CA THR A 8 -9.51 -18.65 -17.15
C THR A 8 -9.83 -20.14 -17.25
N LEU A 9 -10.14 -20.60 -18.45
CA LEU A 9 -10.43 -22.01 -18.74
C LEU A 9 -9.52 -22.52 -19.86
N GLU A 10 -8.91 -23.68 -19.64
CA GLU A 10 -8.26 -24.48 -20.68
C GLU A 10 -8.98 -25.83 -20.80
N GLY A 11 -9.39 -26.19 -22.02
CA GLY A 11 -10.21 -27.37 -22.30
C GLY A 11 -11.71 -27.12 -22.15
N GLU A 12 -12.51 -28.19 -22.24
CA GLU A 12 -13.95 -28.13 -21.97
C GLU A 12 -14.21 -28.17 -20.47
N LEU A 13 -15.06 -27.26 -19.97
CA LEU A 13 -15.39 -27.19 -18.55
C LEU A 13 -16.17 -28.44 -18.11
N PRO A 14 -15.63 -29.26 -17.18
CA PRO A 14 -16.34 -30.47 -16.77
C PRO A 14 -17.60 -30.17 -15.96
N ASP A 15 -18.70 -30.88 -16.27
CA ASP A 15 -19.99 -30.69 -15.62
C ASP A 15 -19.91 -30.84 -14.09
N GLY A 16 -20.47 -29.87 -13.37
CA GLY A 16 -20.57 -29.86 -11.91
C GLY A 16 -19.27 -29.53 -11.16
N LEU A 17 -18.14 -29.33 -11.85
CA LEU A 17 -16.86 -29.03 -11.21
C LEU A 17 -16.91 -27.69 -10.46
N VAL A 18 -17.40 -26.63 -11.13
CA VAL A 18 -17.42 -25.27 -10.56
C VAL A 18 -18.28 -25.23 -9.30
N ASP A 19 -19.44 -25.88 -9.31
CA ASP A 19 -20.33 -25.91 -8.15
C ASP A 19 -19.68 -26.66 -6.96
N ALA A 20 -18.96 -27.75 -7.23
CA ALA A 20 -18.21 -28.46 -6.19
C ALA A 20 -17.07 -27.62 -5.59
N VAL A 21 -16.34 -26.87 -6.42
CA VAL A 21 -15.29 -25.95 -5.95
C VAL A 21 -15.88 -24.84 -5.09
N LEU A 22 -17.01 -24.25 -5.50
CA LEU A 22 -17.68 -23.19 -4.75
C LEU A 22 -18.28 -23.71 -3.45
N ALA A 23 -18.82 -24.93 -3.43
CA ALA A 23 -19.27 -25.58 -2.21
C ALA A 23 -18.09 -25.80 -1.23
N TYR A 24 -16.93 -26.19 -1.73
CA TYR A 24 -15.72 -26.30 -0.92
C TYR A 24 -15.26 -24.94 -0.34
N GLU A 25 -15.27 -23.87 -1.12
CA GLU A 25 -14.95 -22.52 -0.62
C GLU A 25 -16.00 -22.01 0.39
N ALA A 26 -17.28 -22.31 0.20
CA ALA A 26 -18.34 -22.00 1.16
C ALA A 26 -18.16 -22.77 2.48
N ALA A 27 -17.83 -24.05 2.41
CA ALA A 27 -17.51 -24.88 3.58
C ALA A 27 -16.29 -24.34 4.34
N LEU A 28 -15.26 -23.87 3.63
CA LEU A 28 -14.11 -23.21 4.26
C LEU A 28 -14.50 -21.91 4.97
N ALA A 29 -15.39 -21.12 4.39
CA ALA A 29 -15.87 -19.86 4.97
C ALA A 29 -16.76 -20.06 6.20
N ALA A 30 -17.54 -21.16 6.22
CA ALA A 30 -18.41 -21.54 7.32
C ALA A 30 -17.71 -22.36 8.42
N ASP A 31 -16.45 -22.76 8.20
CA ASP A 31 -15.72 -23.72 9.03
C ASP A 31 -16.45 -25.08 9.18
N ASP A 32 -17.10 -25.52 8.10
CA ASP A 32 -17.85 -26.79 8.03
C ASP A 32 -16.88 -27.97 7.86
N VAL A 33 -16.34 -28.45 8.97
CA VAL A 33 -15.37 -29.55 9.00
C VAL A 33 -15.90 -30.83 8.31
N PRO A 34 -17.16 -31.28 8.54
CA PRO A 34 -17.72 -32.41 7.81
C PRO A 34 -17.76 -32.21 6.28
N ALA A 35 -18.24 -31.08 5.78
CA ALA A 35 -18.29 -30.81 4.35
C ALA A 35 -16.89 -30.75 3.72
N LEU A 36 -15.92 -30.19 4.45
CA LEU A 36 -14.53 -30.17 4.02
C LEU A 36 -13.89 -31.56 3.99
N ALA A 37 -14.28 -32.47 4.88
CA ALA A 37 -13.84 -33.85 4.84
C ALA A 37 -14.37 -34.55 3.58
N ASP A 38 -15.68 -34.47 3.31
CA ASP A 38 -16.31 -35.12 2.14
C ASP A 38 -15.80 -34.57 0.80
N ALA A 39 -15.36 -33.30 0.78
CA ALA A 39 -14.75 -32.69 -0.40
C ALA A 39 -13.41 -33.33 -0.80
N PHE A 40 -12.72 -34.03 0.11
CA PHE A 40 -11.49 -34.76 -0.20
C PHE A 40 -11.80 -36.22 -0.55
N ALA A 41 -11.02 -36.75 -1.49
CA ALA A 41 -11.06 -38.15 -1.86
C ALA A 41 -10.80 -39.06 -0.66
N ASP A 42 -11.67 -40.04 -0.46
CA ASP A 42 -11.44 -41.13 0.51
C ASP A 42 -10.47 -42.16 -0.09
N ALA A 43 -9.18 -41.85 -0.02
CA ALA A 43 -8.12 -42.71 -0.51
C ALA A 43 -6.84 -42.55 0.33
N PRO A 44 -6.01 -43.61 0.45
CA PRO A 44 -4.72 -43.53 1.13
C PRO A 44 -3.69 -42.69 0.37
N THR A 45 -3.95 -42.41 -0.91
CA THR A 45 -3.07 -41.63 -1.79
C THR A 45 -3.47 -40.15 -1.91
N THR A 46 -4.53 -39.71 -1.25
CA THR A 46 -4.97 -38.31 -1.27
C THR A 46 -3.91 -37.41 -0.65
N LEU A 47 -3.54 -36.32 -1.33
CA LEU A 47 -2.46 -35.44 -0.90
C LEU A 47 -3.00 -34.09 -0.44
N ARG A 48 -2.42 -33.56 0.64
CA ARG A 48 -2.60 -32.16 1.00
C ARG A 48 -1.33 -31.61 1.59
N ALA A 49 -0.79 -30.54 1.01
CA ALA A 49 0.39 -29.88 1.52
C ALA A 49 0.16 -28.38 1.75
N ASP A 50 0.92 -27.83 2.68
CA ASP A 50 1.09 -26.39 2.90
C ASP A 50 2.54 -26.10 3.35
N ALA A 51 2.81 -24.88 3.81
CA ALA A 51 4.13 -24.48 4.31
C ALA A 51 4.61 -25.31 5.53
N SER A 52 3.73 -26.06 6.20
CA SER A 52 4.03 -26.90 7.37
C SER A 52 4.37 -28.34 6.99
N GLY A 53 4.22 -28.73 5.72
CA GLY A 53 4.54 -30.07 5.23
C GLY A 53 3.41 -30.73 4.43
N LEU A 54 3.59 -32.02 4.15
CA LEU A 54 2.69 -32.85 3.36
C LEU A 54 1.93 -33.84 4.26
N LEU A 55 0.61 -33.91 4.07
CA LEU A 55 -0.27 -34.95 4.59
C LEU A 55 -0.65 -35.89 3.45
N VAL A 56 -0.62 -37.19 3.74
CA VAL A 56 -0.95 -38.27 2.80
C VAL A 56 -2.03 -39.14 3.42
N GLY A 57 -3.11 -39.38 2.66
CA GLY A 57 -4.27 -40.16 3.06
C GLY A 57 -5.41 -39.33 3.64
N HIS A 58 -6.65 -39.74 3.36
CA HIS A 58 -7.87 -39.07 3.79
C HIS A 58 -7.93 -38.84 5.31
N GLU A 59 -7.68 -39.89 6.12
CA GLU A 59 -7.70 -39.80 7.59
C GLU A 59 -6.71 -38.77 8.15
N ALA A 60 -5.51 -38.66 7.58
CA ALA A 60 -4.51 -37.69 8.01
C ALA A 60 -4.98 -36.25 7.73
N ILE A 61 -5.65 -36.03 6.61
CA ILE A 61 -6.17 -34.73 6.17
C ILE A 61 -7.36 -34.31 7.04
N THR A 62 -8.33 -35.19 7.27
CA THR A 62 -9.50 -34.92 8.11
C THR A 62 -9.11 -34.73 9.57
N GLY A 63 -8.22 -35.58 10.09
CA GLY A 63 -7.68 -35.45 11.44
C GLY A 63 -6.88 -34.17 11.67
N PHE A 64 -6.15 -33.69 10.67
CA PHE A 64 -5.48 -32.38 10.71
C PHE A 64 -6.49 -31.23 10.80
N ARG A 65 -7.60 -31.30 10.04
CA ARG A 65 -8.63 -30.26 10.04
C ARG A 65 -9.40 -30.16 11.35
N GLY A 66 -9.74 -31.30 11.96
CA GLY A 66 -10.39 -31.30 13.29
C GLY A 66 -9.55 -30.69 14.42
N ARG A 67 -8.23 -30.56 14.23
CA ARG A 67 -7.29 -29.98 15.21
C ARG A 67 -6.89 -28.52 14.91
N ARG A 68 -7.17 -28.02 13.71
CA ARG A 68 -6.83 -26.66 13.29
C ARG A 68 -8.00 -25.74 13.62
N GLY A 69 -7.74 -24.58 14.20
CA GLY A 69 -8.76 -23.53 14.34
C GLY A 69 -9.27 -23.05 12.97
N GLY A 70 -10.42 -22.39 12.96
CA GLY A 70 -11.12 -22.05 11.71
C GLY A 70 -10.28 -21.29 10.68
N THR A 71 -10.65 -21.44 9.41
CA THR A 71 -9.98 -20.74 8.32
C THR A 71 -10.31 -19.24 8.39
N PRO A 72 -9.32 -18.32 8.31
CA PRO A 72 -9.61 -16.89 8.25
C PRO A 72 -10.60 -16.61 7.12
N ARG A 73 -11.63 -15.79 7.40
CA ARG A 73 -12.61 -15.35 6.38
C ARG A 73 -11.87 -14.85 5.14
N ARG A 74 -12.29 -15.27 3.96
CA ARG A 74 -11.67 -14.91 2.68
C ARG A 74 -12.70 -14.83 1.56
N ALA A 75 -12.42 -14.04 0.53
CA ALA A 75 -13.21 -13.99 -0.69
C ALA A 75 -12.45 -14.64 -1.84
N LEU A 76 -13.14 -15.42 -2.68
CA LEU A 76 -12.59 -15.95 -3.93
C LEU A 76 -12.44 -14.80 -4.94
N GLU A 77 -11.21 -14.49 -5.37
CA GLU A 77 -10.96 -13.45 -6.38
C GLU A 77 -10.91 -14.04 -7.80
N GLN A 78 -10.20 -15.16 -7.95
CA GLN A 78 -9.96 -15.77 -9.25
C GLN A 78 -10.07 -17.28 -9.16
N LEU A 79 -10.62 -17.87 -10.22
CA LEU A 79 -10.76 -19.31 -10.37
C LEU A 79 -10.24 -19.73 -11.75
N HIS A 80 -9.08 -20.38 -11.77
CA HIS A 80 -8.45 -20.86 -13.00
C HIS A 80 -8.65 -22.37 -13.11
N VAL A 81 -9.17 -22.84 -14.24
CA VAL A 81 -9.46 -24.26 -14.48
C VAL A 81 -8.69 -24.74 -15.71
N ARG A 82 -7.98 -25.86 -15.56
CA ARG A 82 -7.41 -26.63 -16.67
C ARG A 82 -8.01 -28.02 -16.64
N ALA A 83 -8.94 -28.29 -17.56
CA ALA A 83 -9.53 -29.61 -17.70
C ALA A 83 -8.46 -30.58 -18.23
N VAL A 84 -8.22 -31.67 -17.50
CA VAL A 84 -7.34 -32.75 -17.94
C VAL A 84 -8.14 -33.72 -18.79
N ASP A 85 -9.33 -34.07 -18.31
CA ASP A 85 -10.34 -34.88 -19.00
C ASP A 85 -11.74 -34.60 -18.41
N ALA A 86 -12.77 -35.30 -18.88
CA ALA A 86 -14.16 -35.13 -18.43
C ALA A 86 -14.41 -35.47 -16.95
N SER A 87 -13.44 -36.08 -16.28
CA SER A 87 -13.48 -36.51 -14.89
C SER A 87 -12.32 -35.98 -14.04
N THR A 88 -11.41 -35.20 -14.61
CA THR A 88 -10.22 -34.71 -13.89
C THR A 88 -9.91 -33.27 -14.29
N ALA A 89 -9.66 -32.40 -13.31
CA ALA A 89 -9.30 -31.01 -13.57
C ALA A 89 -8.31 -30.47 -12.55
N LEU A 90 -7.36 -29.67 -13.02
CA LEU A 90 -6.54 -28.82 -12.17
C LEU A 90 -7.27 -27.50 -11.95
N VAL A 91 -7.47 -27.14 -10.70
CA VAL A 91 -8.13 -25.90 -10.28
C VAL A 91 -7.13 -25.09 -9.46
N VAL A 92 -6.94 -23.83 -9.81
CA VAL A 92 -6.17 -22.87 -9.01
C VAL A 92 -7.11 -21.77 -8.56
N SER A 93 -7.35 -21.67 -7.25
CA SER A 93 -8.10 -20.56 -6.66
C SER A 93 -7.17 -19.52 -6.04
N VAL A 94 -7.41 -18.25 -6.34
CA VAL A 94 -6.75 -17.10 -5.71
C VAL A 94 -7.77 -16.44 -4.80
N ASN A 95 -7.43 -16.33 -3.51
CA ASN A 95 -8.33 -15.86 -2.47
C ASN A 95 -7.74 -14.63 -1.76
N ARG A 96 -8.62 -13.74 -1.30
CA ARG A 96 -8.32 -12.57 -0.47
C ARG A 96 -8.73 -12.80 0.98
N PRO A 97 -7.81 -13.13 1.91
CA PRO A 97 -8.15 -13.19 3.32
C PRO A 97 -8.57 -11.82 3.85
N ALA A 98 -9.53 -11.77 4.77
CA ALA A 98 -9.95 -10.56 5.47
C ALA A 98 -8.79 -9.92 6.26
N GLY A 99 -7.87 -10.76 6.75
CA GLY A 99 -6.64 -10.33 7.38
C GLY A 99 -5.69 -9.59 6.44
N GLY A 100 -5.79 -9.78 5.11
CA GLY A 100 -4.84 -9.30 4.09
C GLY A 100 -4.03 -10.44 3.44
N GLY A 101 -3.31 -10.10 2.37
CA GLY A 101 -2.52 -11.02 1.55
C GLY A 101 -3.31 -11.67 0.43
N ARG A 102 -2.63 -12.55 -0.31
CA ARG A 102 -3.26 -13.45 -1.27
C ARG A 102 -2.93 -14.89 -0.91
N GLY A 103 -3.96 -15.72 -0.85
CA GLY A 103 -3.82 -17.16 -0.69
C GLY A 103 -4.03 -17.84 -2.03
N THR A 104 -3.09 -18.70 -2.43
CA THR A 104 -3.22 -19.51 -3.63
C THR A 104 -3.47 -20.96 -3.22
N VAL A 105 -4.50 -21.58 -3.77
CA VAL A 105 -4.80 -22.99 -3.56
C VAL A 105 -4.81 -23.69 -4.90
N THR A 106 -3.88 -24.62 -5.10
CA THR A 106 -3.83 -25.48 -6.29
C THR A 106 -4.41 -26.83 -5.92
N GLN A 107 -5.46 -27.26 -6.61
CA GLN A 107 -6.15 -28.53 -6.37
C GLN A 107 -6.24 -29.36 -7.64
N LEU A 108 -5.96 -30.65 -7.52
CA LEU A 108 -6.37 -31.64 -8.50
C LEU A 108 -7.71 -32.22 -8.05
N TRP A 109 -8.74 -32.02 -8.85
CA TRP A 109 -10.09 -32.55 -8.64
C TRP A 109 -10.32 -33.75 -9.56
N SER A 110 -11.04 -34.75 -9.05
CA SER A 110 -11.51 -35.87 -9.85
C SER A 110 -12.96 -36.21 -9.55
N ARG A 111 -13.72 -36.61 -10.57
CA ARG A 111 -15.10 -37.06 -10.47
C ARG A 111 -15.16 -38.59 -10.46
N SER A 112 -15.82 -39.14 -9.46
CA SER A 112 -16.15 -40.56 -9.38
C SER A 112 -17.58 -40.70 -8.91
N GLU A 113 -18.37 -41.55 -9.56
CA GLU A 113 -19.80 -41.75 -9.26
C GLU A 113 -20.61 -40.44 -9.28
N GLY A 114 -20.24 -39.52 -10.18
CA GLY A 114 -20.89 -38.21 -10.32
C GLY A 114 -20.45 -37.16 -9.30
N VAL A 115 -19.62 -37.51 -8.30
CA VAL A 115 -19.17 -36.59 -7.24
C VAL A 115 -17.74 -36.15 -7.48
N TRP A 116 -17.51 -34.83 -7.48
CA TRP A 116 -16.19 -34.22 -7.55
C TRP A 116 -15.52 -34.20 -6.17
N ARG A 117 -14.29 -34.69 -6.10
CA ARG A 117 -13.48 -34.66 -4.89
C ARG A 117 -12.04 -34.26 -5.18
N VAL A 118 -11.44 -33.57 -4.22
CA VAL A 118 -10.02 -33.17 -4.24
C VAL A 118 -9.14 -34.40 -4.02
N ARG A 119 -8.26 -34.69 -4.98
CA ARG A 119 -7.25 -35.76 -4.93
C ARG A 119 -5.90 -35.24 -4.44
N ALA A 120 -5.57 -33.99 -4.76
CA ALA A 120 -4.37 -33.33 -4.27
C ALA A 120 -4.67 -31.84 -4.01
N ALA A 121 -4.15 -31.27 -2.94
CA ALA A 121 -4.22 -29.84 -2.65
C ALA A 121 -2.89 -29.28 -2.18
N GLN A 122 -2.39 -28.24 -2.83
CA GLN A 122 -1.30 -27.40 -2.33
C GLN A 122 -1.89 -26.06 -1.88
N VAL A 123 -1.79 -25.77 -0.59
CA VAL A 123 -2.31 -24.54 0.01
C VAL A 123 -1.13 -23.63 0.34
N GLN A 124 -1.00 -22.54 -0.41
CA GLN A 124 -0.09 -21.47 -0.06
C GLN A 124 -0.84 -20.46 0.83
N ALA A 125 -0.60 -20.54 2.14
CA ALA A 125 -0.96 -19.49 3.08
C ALA A 125 -0.07 -18.23 2.83
N PRO A 126 -0.43 -17.05 3.36
CA PRO A 126 0.44 -15.87 3.31
C PRO A 126 1.86 -16.22 3.75
N ALA A 127 2.86 -15.59 3.13
CA ALA A 127 4.27 -15.89 3.35
C ALA A 127 4.65 -15.89 4.85
N PRO A 128 5.57 -16.78 5.29
CA PRO A 128 5.98 -16.94 6.69
C PRO A 128 6.56 -15.67 7.33
N ALA A 129 6.70 -15.72 8.66
CA ALA A 129 6.71 -14.61 9.62
C ALA A 129 7.75 -13.47 9.47
N LEU A 130 8.74 -13.57 8.57
CA LEU A 130 9.75 -12.53 8.35
C LEU A 130 10.26 -12.56 6.91
N ASP A 131 9.61 -11.79 6.03
CA ASP A 131 10.24 -11.35 4.79
C ASP A 131 11.12 -10.13 5.11
N ALA A 132 12.44 -10.29 5.06
CA ALA A 132 13.40 -9.22 5.38
C ALA A 132 13.32 -8.03 4.40
N ARG A 133 12.69 -8.23 3.24
CA ARG A 133 12.37 -7.16 2.28
C ARG A 133 11.25 -6.28 2.81
N VAL A 134 10.33 -6.83 3.62
CA VAL A 134 9.22 -6.11 4.25
C VAL A 134 9.63 -5.56 5.63
N TRP A 135 10.29 -6.38 6.43
CA TRP A 135 10.58 -6.11 7.84
C TRP A 135 12.08 -6.04 8.09
N ARG A 136 12.54 -4.98 8.76
CA ARG A 136 13.87 -4.96 9.37
C ARG A 136 13.90 -5.79 10.66
N VAL A 137 12.86 -5.65 11.47
CA VAL A 137 12.67 -6.40 12.72
C VAL A 137 11.18 -6.58 12.98
N VAL A 138 10.79 -7.75 13.48
CA VAL A 138 9.42 -8.06 13.89
C VAL A 138 9.44 -8.65 15.31
N GLY A 139 8.36 -8.45 16.06
CA GLY A 139 8.12 -9.10 17.34
C GLY A 139 6.68 -9.60 17.45
N ALA A 140 6.29 -10.08 18.63
CA ALA A 140 4.94 -10.57 18.91
C ALA A 140 4.40 -10.09 20.28
N PRO A 141 4.15 -8.78 20.46
CA PRO A 141 4.52 -7.65 19.60
C PRO A 141 6.01 -7.24 19.79
N LEU A 142 6.55 -6.38 18.92
CA LEU A 142 7.87 -5.79 19.14
C LEU A 142 7.83 -4.76 20.27
N VAL A 143 6.78 -3.93 20.29
CA VAL A 143 6.48 -3.02 21.40
C VAL A 143 5.01 -3.19 21.78
N PRO A 144 4.68 -3.57 23.02
CA PRO A 144 3.30 -3.70 23.47
C PRO A 144 2.62 -2.31 23.61
N PRO A 145 1.28 -2.26 23.59
CA PRO A 145 0.55 -1.03 23.89
C PRO A 145 0.87 -0.56 25.31
N THR A 146 0.81 0.75 25.53
CA THR A 146 1.08 1.36 26.85
C THR A 146 -0.21 1.62 27.64
N ALA A 147 -1.36 1.66 26.96
CA ALA A 147 -2.69 1.77 27.55
C ALA A 147 -3.73 1.16 26.59
N PRO A 148 -4.90 0.69 27.08
CA PRO A 148 -6.00 0.31 26.21
C PRO A 148 -6.64 1.54 25.55
N GLY A 149 -7.28 1.37 24.39
CA GLY A 149 -7.96 2.47 23.73
C GLY A 149 -8.59 2.18 22.37
N ALA A 150 -8.81 3.26 21.62
CA ALA A 150 -9.56 3.23 20.37
C ALA A 150 -8.93 2.37 19.26
N LEU A 151 -7.70 1.90 19.42
CA LEU A 151 -6.92 1.06 18.50
C LEU A 151 -6.59 -0.32 19.09
N ASP A 152 -7.27 -0.73 20.17
CA ASP A 152 -7.11 -2.08 20.74
C ASP A 152 -7.18 -3.17 19.66
N GLY A 153 -6.25 -4.12 19.75
CA GLY A 153 -6.14 -5.26 18.83
C GLY A 153 -5.55 -4.93 17.45
N LEU A 154 -5.13 -3.68 17.19
CA LEU A 154 -4.47 -3.31 15.94
C LEU A 154 -2.95 -3.40 16.05
N ASP A 155 -2.35 -4.08 15.07
CA ASP A 155 -0.91 -4.15 14.88
C ASP A 155 -0.42 -3.05 13.91
N VAL A 156 0.72 -2.43 14.24
CA VAL A 156 1.34 -1.34 13.47
C VAL A 156 2.67 -1.78 12.84
N ALA A 157 2.81 -1.58 11.53
CA ALA A 157 4.07 -1.61 10.81
C ALA A 157 4.69 -0.20 10.81
N VAL A 158 5.78 0.01 11.54
CA VAL A 158 6.43 1.33 11.66
C VAL A 158 7.50 1.45 10.59
N LYS A 159 7.43 2.45 9.70
CA LYS A 159 8.50 2.72 8.73
C LYS A 159 9.84 2.94 9.44
N ASP A 160 10.94 2.43 8.87
CA ASP A 160 12.29 2.51 9.44
C ASP A 160 12.96 3.90 9.35
N LEU A 161 12.20 4.93 9.72
CA LEU A 161 12.61 6.33 9.90
C LEU A 161 12.20 6.88 11.26
N PHE A 162 11.26 6.23 11.96
CA PHE A 162 10.78 6.67 13.26
C PHE A 162 11.63 6.06 14.38
N ALA A 163 12.01 6.90 15.34
CA ALA A 163 12.60 6.46 16.59
C ALA A 163 11.60 5.58 17.35
N VAL A 164 12.05 4.38 17.71
CA VAL A 164 11.36 3.47 18.62
C VAL A 164 12.37 3.13 19.71
N GLN A 165 12.01 3.35 20.97
CA GLN A 165 12.94 3.18 22.09
C GLN A 165 13.56 1.78 22.08
N GLY A 166 14.88 1.72 22.24
CA GLY A 166 15.66 0.47 22.19
C GLY A 166 15.90 -0.07 20.77
N GLN A 167 15.37 0.57 19.73
CA GLN A 167 15.56 0.18 18.34
C GLN A 167 16.41 1.22 17.59
N ARG A 168 17.22 0.71 16.67
CA ARG A 168 18.02 1.49 15.72
C ARG A 168 17.16 2.04 14.58
N ILE A 169 17.63 3.07 13.87
CA ILE A 169 17.02 3.58 12.63
C ILE A 169 17.96 3.21 11.47
N GLY A 170 17.49 2.39 10.54
CA GLY A 170 18.29 1.96 9.40
C GLY A 170 18.12 2.81 8.14
N ALA A 171 17.01 3.55 8.01
CA ALA A 171 16.70 4.37 6.84
C ALA A 171 16.76 3.61 5.49
N GLY A 172 16.55 2.30 5.52
CA GLY A 172 16.69 1.46 4.32
C GLY A 172 18.14 1.24 3.87
N VAL A 173 19.16 1.63 4.65
CA VAL A 173 20.58 1.52 4.27
C VAL A 173 21.34 0.60 5.25
N PRO A 174 21.90 -0.53 4.81
CA PRO A 174 22.62 -1.46 5.69
C PRO A 174 23.79 -0.84 6.46
N ALA A 175 24.62 -0.03 5.79
CA ALA A 175 25.75 0.64 6.43
C ALA A 175 25.28 1.60 7.55
N ARG A 176 24.23 2.38 7.28
CA ARG A 176 23.65 3.28 8.27
C ARG A 176 23.10 2.52 9.48
N LEU A 177 22.40 1.41 9.24
CA LEU A 177 21.88 0.58 10.32
C LEU A 177 23.01 0.02 11.21
N ALA A 178 24.12 -0.40 10.61
CA ALA A 178 25.27 -0.95 11.34
C ALA A 178 25.88 0.07 12.32
N GLU A 179 25.93 1.34 11.92
CA GLU A 179 26.50 2.44 12.71
C GLU A 179 25.50 3.13 13.64
N SER A 180 24.21 3.01 13.33
CA SER A 180 23.15 3.64 14.12
C SER A 180 23.12 3.11 15.55
N ARG A 181 22.85 4.01 16.51
CA ARG A 181 22.66 3.66 17.91
C ARG A 181 21.17 3.41 18.19
N PRO A 182 20.82 2.51 19.12
CA PRO A 182 19.45 2.38 19.58
C PRO A 182 18.90 3.72 20.08
N SER A 183 17.67 4.05 19.69
CA SER A 183 16.98 5.27 20.11
C SER A 183 16.70 5.23 21.61
N THR A 184 16.92 6.34 22.30
CA THR A 184 16.64 6.46 23.74
C THR A 184 15.17 6.76 24.03
N THR A 185 14.43 7.26 23.04
CA THR A 185 13.02 7.61 23.13
C THR A 185 12.23 7.04 21.94
N THR A 186 10.92 7.02 22.08
CA THR A 186 9.97 6.68 21.00
C THR A 186 9.39 7.96 20.43
N ALA A 187 9.34 8.07 19.10
CA ALA A 187 8.76 9.22 18.40
C ALA A 187 7.28 9.42 18.79
N PRO A 188 6.79 10.65 18.99
CA PRO A 188 5.39 10.89 19.38
C PRO A 188 4.37 10.28 18.41
N ALA A 189 4.70 10.25 17.11
CA ALA A 189 3.88 9.59 16.08
C ALA A 189 3.64 8.09 16.36
N VAL A 190 4.61 7.41 16.99
CA VAL A 190 4.49 6.02 17.42
C VAL A 190 3.81 5.94 18.79
N SER A 191 4.22 6.76 19.76
CA SER A 191 3.67 6.78 21.12
C SER A 191 2.16 7.00 21.14
N MET A 192 1.63 7.92 20.33
CA MET A 192 0.19 8.18 20.24
C MET A 192 -0.63 6.94 19.84
N LEU A 193 -0.06 6.05 19.02
CA LEU A 193 -0.72 4.80 18.63
C LEU A 193 -0.67 3.76 19.77
N LEU A 194 0.49 3.65 20.44
CA LEU A 194 0.69 2.76 21.59
C LEU A 194 -0.23 3.12 22.77
N GLU A 195 -0.37 4.42 23.04
CA GLU A 195 -1.26 4.97 24.08
C GLU A 195 -2.74 4.79 23.76
N ALA A 196 -3.07 4.54 22.48
CA ALA A 196 -4.42 4.28 22.04
C ALA A 196 -4.73 2.77 21.91
N GLY A 197 -3.86 1.88 22.38
CA GLY A 197 -4.11 0.44 22.40
C GLY A 197 -3.51 -0.36 21.24
N ALA A 198 -2.85 0.30 20.28
CA ALA A 198 -2.17 -0.40 19.19
C ALA A 198 -0.84 -1.00 19.66
N ALA A 199 -0.43 -2.12 19.07
CA ALA A 199 0.89 -2.71 19.30
C ALA A 199 1.79 -2.48 18.10
N VAL A 200 3.09 -2.23 18.30
CA VAL A 200 4.04 -2.22 17.19
C VAL A 200 4.39 -3.67 16.88
N ARG A 201 3.99 -4.14 15.70
CA ARG A 201 4.33 -5.47 15.20
C ARG A 201 5.81 -5.55 14.85
N GLY A 202 6.33 -4.51 14.20
CA GLY A 202 7.70 -4.47 13.74
C GLY A 202 8.09 -3.13 13.13
N ILE A 203 9.38 -3.03 12.79
CA ILE A 203 9.91 -1.92 12.01
C ILE A 203 10.12 -2.42 10.58
N ALA A 204 9.41 -1.76 9.65
CA ALA A 204 9.30 -2.14 8.27
C ALA A 204 10.27 -1.34 7.39
N GLN A 205 10.77 -1.99 6.34
CA GLN A 205 11.75 -1.42 5.41
C GLN A 205 11.21 -0.19 4.69
N THR A 206 12.13 0.63 4.21
CA THR A 206 11.88 1.84 3.42
C THR A 206 12.86 1.91 2.27
N ASP A 207 12.54 2.69 1.24
CA ASP A 207 13.54 3.13 0.27
C ASP A 207 14.64 3.91 1.01
N GLU A 208 15.87 3.83 0.51
CA GLU A 208 17.06 4.44 1.11
C GLU A 208 16.84 5.95 1.35
N PHE A 209 16.95 6.39 2.61
CA PHE A 209 16.65 7.76 3.08
C PHE A 209 15.25 8.28 2.71
N ALA A 210 14.32 7.39 2.39
CA ALA A 210 13.06 7.74 1.77
C ALA A 210 13.16 8.52 0.44
N TYR A 211 14.33 8.60 -0.19
CA TYR A 211 14.57 9.45 -1.36
C TYR A 211 14.23 8.78 -2.70
N SER A 212 13.11 8.05 -2.72
CA SER A 212 12.51 7.40 -3.89
C SER A 212 11.02 7.14 -3.65
N ILE A 213 10.31 6.72 -4.69
CA ILE A 213 8.92 6.24 -4.60
C ILE A 213 8.71 4.88 -5.29
N ALA A 214 9.78 4.17 -5.61
CA ALA A 214 9.70 2.91 -6.34
C ALA A 214 9.46 1.71 -5.41
N GLY A 215 9.94 1.77 -4.16
CA GLY A 215 9.89 0.59 -3.28
C GLY A 215 11.03 -0.39 -3.49
N ARG A 216 12.02 -0.06 -4.35
CA ARG A 216 13.20 -0.88 -4.58
C ARG A 216 14.26 -0.56 -3.55
N ASN A 217 14.96 -1.59 -3.07
CA ASN A 217 16.06 -1.43 -2.14
C ASN A 217 17.18 -2.42 -2.52
N SER A 218 18.38 -1.92 -2.73
CA SER A 218 19.51 -2.73 -3.20
C SER A 218 20.10 -3.62 -2.10
N GLY A 219 20.09 -3.14 -0.85
CA GLY A 219 20.65 -3.85 0.30
C GLY A 219 19.70 -4.89 0.89
N TYR A 220 18.39 -4.62 0.88
CA TYR A 220 17.38 -5.50 1.50
C TYR A 220 16.50 -6.24 0.49
N GLY A 221 16.52 -5.85 -0.79
CA GLY A 221 15.62 -6.35 -1.81
C GLY A 221 14.26 -5.63 -1.84
N THR A 222 13.48 -5.89 -2.89
CA THR A 222 12.18 -5.25 -3.11
C THR A 222 11.05 -6.04 -2.43
N PRO A 223 10.24 -5.43 -1.53
CA PRO A 223 9.06 -6.08 -0.97
C PRO A 223 8.10 -6.56 -2.08
N PRO A 224 7.39 -7.67 -1.89
CA PRO A 224 6.37 -8.09 -2.84
C PRO A 224 5.21 -7.10 -2.92
N ASN A 225 4.63 -6.95 -4.11
CA ASN A 225 3.32 -6.34 -4.31
C ASN A 225 2.28 -7.46 -4.49
N PRO A 226 1.47 -7.78 -3.46
CA PRO A 226 0.48 -8.85 -3.58
C PRO A 226 -0.71 -8.46 -4.48
N ALA A 227 -1.00 -7.17 -4.65
CA ALA A 227 -2.07 -6.71 -5.53
C ALA A 227 -1.72 -6.90 -7.01
N VAL A 228 -0.45 -6.68 -7.36
CA VAL A 228 0.09 -6.89 -8.71
C VAL A 228 1.38 -7.73 -8.63
N PRO A 229 1.26 -9.07 -8.58
CA PRO A 229 2.42 -9.96 -8.54
C PRO A 229 3.38 -9.69 -9.70
N GLY A 230 4.67 -9.56 -9.40
CA GLY A 230 5.69 -9.23 -10.39
C GLY A 230 5.91 -7.73 -10.61
N ALA A 231 5.15 -6.85 -9.94
CA ALA A 231 5.35 -5.40 -9.98
C ALA A 231 6.00 -4.84 -8.72
N ILE A 232 6.55 -3.63 -8.82
CA ILE A 232 7.09 -2.91 -7.66
C ILE A 232 5.97 -2.52 -6.68
N PRO A 233 6.26 -2.48 -5.36
CA PRO A 233 5.26 -2.15 -4.34
C PRO A 233 4.96 -0.65 -4.25
N GLY A 234 5.77 0.21 -4.88
CA GLY A 234 5.80 1.65 -4.63
C GLY A 234 6.50 1.95 -3.31
N GLY A 235 6.86 3.22 -3.11
CA GLY A 235 7.64 3.65 -1.97
C GLY A 235 7.48 5.15 -1.68
N SER A 236 8.22 5.72 -0.74
CA SER A 236 9.27 5.05 0.05
C SER A 236 8.74 4.23 1.22
N SER A 237 7.44 4.30 1.53
CA SER A 237 6.82 3.50 2.61
C SER A 237 6.46 2.09 2.14
N SER A 238 7.39 1.44 1.45
CA SER A 238 7.21 0.16 0.75
C SER A 238 6.96 -1.00 1.71
N GLY A 239 7.79 -1.13 2.76
CA GLY A 239 7.60 -2.12 3.83
C GLY A 239 6.25 -1.98 4.55
N PRO A 240 5.91 -0.80 5.12
CA PRO A 240 4.60 -0.58 5.76
C PRO A 240 3.40 -0.90 4.85
N ALA A 241 3.45 -0.48 3.58
CA ALA A 241 2.39 -0.77 2.62
C ALA A 241 2.26 -2.27 2.36
N THR A 242 3.37 -2.95 2.07
CA THR A 242 3.35 -4.40 1.84
C THR A 242 2.94 -5.18 3.09
N ALA A 243 3.36 -4.76 4.30
CA ALA A 243 2.93 -5.37 5.55
C ALA A 243 1.40 -5.27 5.75
N VAL A 244 0.82 -4.11 5.47
CA VAL A 244 -0.64 -3.90 5.51
C VAL A 244 -1.35 -4.71 4.43
N SER A 245 -0.81 -4.70 3.20
CA SER A 245 -1.38 -5.41 2.06
C SER A 245 -1.36 -6.93 2.25
N LEU A 246 -0.28 -7.47 2.83
CA LEU A 246 -0.13 -8.89 3.18
C LEU A 246 -0.91 -9.31 4.43
N GLY A 247 -1.48 -8.36 5.16
CA GLY A 247 -2.21 -8.64 6.39
C GLY A 247 -1.35 -8.92 7.61
N GLN A 248 -0.07 -8.56 7.54
CA GLN A 248 0.88 -8.69 8.64
C GLN A 248 0.79 -7.54 9.65
N ALA A 249 0.14 -6.44 9.26
CA ALA A 249 -0.23 -5.33 10.14
C ALA A 249 -1.61 -4.77 9.74
N ALA A 250 -2.29 -4.12 10.66
CA ALA A 250 -3.55 -3.41 10.37
C ALA A 250 -3.29 -1.97 9.90
N VAL A 251 -2.22 -1.35 10.40
CA VAL A 251 -1.84 0.04 10.11
C VAL A 251 -0.37 0.10 9.71
N GLY A 252 -0.07 0.81 8.63
CA GLY A 252 1.29 1.19 8.27
C GLY A 252 1.52 2.65 8.69
N LEU A 253 2.40 2.88 9.67
CA LEU A 253 2.85 4.24 10.01
C LEU A 253 3.95 4.64 9.03
N ALA A 254 3.73 5.74 8.31
CA ALA A 254 4.47 6.07 7.11
C ALA A 254 4.74 7.58 7.00
N THR A 255 5.54 7.95 6.00
CA THR A 255 5.82 9.35 5.66
C THR A 255 5.58 9.63 4.19
N ASP A 256 5.18 10.86 3.86
CA ASP A 256 4.95 11.37 2.51
C ASP A 256 5.58 12.75 2.34
N THR A 257 6.73 12.80 1.67
CA THR A 257 7.37 14.06 1.26
C THR A 257 6.81 14.50 -0.08
N ALA A 258 6.73 13.57 -1.04
CA ALA A 258 6.32 13.85 -2.41
C ALA A 258 5.31 12.83 -2.97
N GLY A 259 4.82 11.87 -2.17
CA GLY A 259 3.99 10.76 -2.64
C GLY A 259 4.19 9.46 -1.87
N SER A 260 5.11 9.44 -0.90
CA SER A 260 5.59 8.21 -0.25
C SER A 260 4.57 7.44 0.60
N ILE A 261 3.35 7.97 0.78
CA ILE A 261 2.18 7.22 1.26
C ILE A 261 1.25 6.91 0.09
N ARG A 262 0.93 7.91 -0.73
CA ARG A 262 -0.10 7.80 -1.79
C ARG A 262 0.28 6.85 -2.93
N VAL A 263 1.55 6.82 -3.31
CA VAL A 263 2.06 5.94 -4.38
C VAL A 263 2.00 4.47 -3.98
N PRO A 264 2.59 4.03 -2.84
CA PRO A 264 2.45 2.63 -2.44
C PRO A 264 0.99 2.26 -2.09
N ALA A 265 0.16 3.21 -1.61
CA ALA A 265 -1.27 2.97 -1.46
C ALA A 265 -1.95 2.65 -2.80
N SER A 266 -1.69 3.48 -3.81
CA SER A 266 -2.17 3.31 -5.18
C SER A 266 -1.79 1.96 -5.76
N TYR A 267 -0.51 1.61 -5.72
CA TYR A 267 0.03 0.40 -6.35
C TYR A 267 -0.39 -0.90 -5.67
N GLN A 268 -0.77 -0.85 -4.39
CA GLN A 268 -1.15 -2.03 -3.62
C GLN A 268 -2.65 -2.09 -3.29
N GLY A 269 -3.45 -1.18 -3.83
CA GLY A 269 -4.90 -1.16 -3.60
C GLY A 269 -5.26 -0.87 -2.13
N LEU A 270 -4.56 0.07 -1.49
CA LEU A 270 -4.77 0.46 -0.10
C LEU A 270 -5.34 1.86 0.02
N TRP A 271 -5.83 2.19 1.22
CA TRP A 271 -6.10 3.55 1.65
C TRP A 271 -4.81 4.17 2.18
N GLY A 272 -4.50 5.41 1.79
CA GLY A 272 -3.29 6.10 2.23
C GLY A 272 -3.51 7.59 2.47
N LEU A 273 -3.35 8.05 3.70
CA LEU A 273 -3.48 9.46 4.06
C LEU A 273 -2.13 10.10 4.29
N ARG A 274 -1.78 11.08 3.45
CA ARG A 274 -0.85 12.16 3.81
C ARG A 274 -1.65 13.20 4.61
N THR A 275 -1.21 13.53 5.82
CA THR A 275 -1.91 14.53 6.65
C THR A 275 -1.61 15.97 6.20
N THR A 276 -2.28 16.94 6.78
CA THR A 276 -1.87 18.34 6.74
C THR A 276 -0.45 18.45 7.29
N HIS A 277 0.43 19.16 6.59
CA HIS A 277 1.82 19.31 7.04
C HIS A 277 1.87 19.92 8.45
N GLY A 278 2.62 19.29 9.34
CA GLY A 278 2.71 19.67 10.76
C GLY A 278 1.52 19.26 11.65
N ALA A 279 0.51 18.56 11.14
CA ALA A 279 -0.62 18.11 11.97
C ALA A 279 -0.28 16.92 12.90
N VAL A 280 0.74 16.15 12.55
CA VAL A 280 1.31 15.07 13.37
C VAL A 280 2.76 15.43 13.67
N PRO A 281 3.23 15.33 14.93
CA PRO A 281 4.61 15.66 15.27
C PRO A 281 5.63 14.80 14.51
N VAL A 282 6.74 15.42 14.13
CA VAL A 282 7.87 14.78 13.43
C VAL A 282 9.09 14.57 14.33
N ASP A 283 8.98 14.84 15.63
CA ASP A 283 10.07 14.57 16.58
C ASP A 283 10.44 13.08 16.57
N GLY A 284 11.74 12.80 16.48
CA GLY A 284 12.24 11.42 16.34
C GLY A 284 12.00 10.81 14.97
N LEU A 285 11.54 11.57 13.96
CA LEU A 285 11.59 11.18 12.56
C LEU A 285 12.94 11.58 11.96
N LEU A 286 13.59 10.65 11.29
CA LEU A 286 14.70 10.96 10.41
C LEU A 286 14.20 11.71 9.15
N PRO A 287 14.63 12.97 8.92
CA PRO A 287 14.06 13.79 7.86
C PRO A 287 14.62 13.46 6.47
N LEU A 288 13.81 13.71 5.45
CA LEU A 288 14.26 13.83 4.06
C LEU A 288 14.23 15.30 3.62
N ALA A 289 13.08 15.96 3.76
CA ALA A 289 12.93 17.38 3.45
C ALA A 289 11.88 17.98 4.40
N PRO A 290 12.29 18.54 5.55
CA PRO A 290 11.40 18.99 6.62
C PRO A 290 10.28 19.93 6.17
N SER A 291 10.50 20.74 5.12
CA SER A 291 9.48 21.63 4.56
C SER A 291 8.28 20.89 3.96
N PHE A 292 8.41 19.58 3.68
CA PHE A 292 7.39 18.76 3.04
C PHE A 292 7.09 17.45 3.77
N ASP A 293 8.00 16.97 4.62
CA ASP A 293 7.87 15.71 5.35
C ASP A 293 6.60 15.68 6.20
N THR A 294 5.76 14.69 5.94
CA THR A 294 4.44 14.58 6.55
C THR A 294 4.24 13.14 7.02
N VAL A 295 3.79 12.97 8.26
CA VAL A 295 3.43 11.66 8.80
C VAL A 295 2.00 11.29 8.41
N GLY A 296 1.76 10.01 8.17
CA GLY A 296 0.42 9.53 7.90
C GLY A 296 0.35 8.02 7.93
N TRP A 297 -0.74 7.47 7.39
CA TRP A 297 -1.09 6.07 7.59
C TRP A 297 -1.57 5.39 6.32
N LEU A 298 -1.30 4.08 6.27
CA LEU A 298 -1.76 3.14 5.26
C LEU A 298 -2.67 2.10 5.93
N THR A 299 -3.82 1.79 5.35
CA THR A 299 -4.74 0.75 5.84
C THR A 299 -5.44 0.05 4.68
N ARG A 300 -6.07 -1.11 4.95
CA ARG A 300 -6.89 -1.81 3.95
C ARG A 300 -8.27 -1.21 3.75
N ASP A 301 -8.77 -0.49 4.76
CA ASP A 301 -10.13 0.04 4.77
C ASP A 301 -10.22 1.42 5.43
N ALA A 302 -11.27 2.16 5.06
CA ALA A 302 -11.55 3.51 5.54
C ALA A 302 -11.83 3.58 7.04
N ALA A 303 -12.45 2.56 7.63
CA ALA A 303 -12.83 2.58 9.04
C ALA A 303 -11.60 2.49 9.96
N THR A 304 -10.66 1.61 9.63
CA THR A 304 -9.35 1.50 10.28
C THR A 304 -8.54 2.79 10.08
N LEU A 305 -8.56 3.37 8.87
CA LEU A 305 -7.90 4.66 8.62
C LEU A 305 -8.48 5.77 9.48
N LEU A 306 -9.80 5.90 9.53
CA LEU A 306 -10.50 6.94 10.28
C LEU A 306 -10.24 6.83 11.78
N ARG A 307 -10.28 5.61 12.34
CA ARG A 307 -9.92 5.35 13.75
C ARG A 307 -8.50 5.80 14.05
N THR A 308 -7.55 5.42 13.19
CA THR A 308 -6.13 5.76 13.32
C THR A 308 -5.91 7.27 13.21
N ALA A 309 -6.49 7.91 12.19
CA ALA A 309 -6.38 9.35 11.97
C ALA A 309 -6.98 10.15 13.13
N ARG A 310 -8.13 9.74 13.69
CA ARG A 310 -8.72 10.37 14.88
C ARG A 310 -7.83 10.32 16.12
N VAL A 311 -6.93 9.34 16.21
CA VAL A 311 -5.92 9.26 17.27
C VAL A 311 -4.72 10.15 16.94
N GLY A 312 -4.13 9.97 15.76
CA GLY A 312 -2.90 10.68 15.40
C GLY A 312 -3.07 12.18 15.15
N LEU A 313 -4.28 12.63 14.85
CA LEU A 313 -4.62 14.05 14.65
C LEU A 313 -5.18 14.71 15.93
N ARG A 314 -5.15 14.02 17.08
CA ARG A 314 -5.54 14.61 18.37
C ARG A 314 -4.69 15.85 18.64
N GLY A 315 -5.35 16.98 18.89
CA GLY A 315 -4.68 18.27 19.11
C GLY A 315 -4.41 19.08 17.83
N SER A 316 -4.59 18.51 16.63
CA SER A 316 -4.58 19.28 15.38
C SER A 316 -5.95 19.93 15.13
N ARG A 317 -5.96 21.12 14.52
CA ARG A 317 -7.21 21.81 14.16
C ARG A 317 -7.82 21.18 12.91
N GLN A 318 -8.92 20.46 13.10
CA GLN A 318 -9.71 19.87 12.01
C GLN A 318 -10.89 20.76 11.59
N ARG A 319 -11.28 20.70 10.31
CA ARG A 319 -12.32 21.54 9.69
C ARG A 319 -13.15 20.72 8.70
N PRO A 320 -14.43 21.09 8.48
CA PRO A 320 -15.24 20.48 7.42
C PRO A 320 -14.73 20.86 6.02
N LEU A 321 -15.15 20.11 5.00
CA LEU A 321 -14.87 20.43 3.59
C LEU A 321 -15.68 21.65 3.12
N GLY A 322 -15.11 22.43 2.19
CA GLY A 322 -15.77 23.58 1.56
C GLY A 322 -16.90 23.22 0.59
N GLY A 323 -17.11 21.92 0.32
CA GLY A 323 -18.25 21.39 -0.44
C GLY A 323 -18.09 21.37 -1.96
N GLY A 324 -17.08 22.02 -2.53
CA GLY A 324 -16.78 21.95 -3.97
C GLY A 324 -15.70 20.92 -4.32
N VAL A 325 -15.66 20.51 -5.59
CA VAL A 325 -14.72 19.53 -6.14
C VAL A 325 -14.07 20.14 -7.38
N ALA A 326 -12.79 19.91 -7.57
CA ALA A 326 -12.02 20.46 -8.67
C ALA A 326 -11.20 19.37 -9.39
N ILE A 327 -10.94 19.58 -10.68
CA ILE A 327 -9.95 18.83 -11.48
C ILE A 327 -9.03 19.82 -12.19
N ALA A 328 -7.75 19.48 -12.32
CA ALA A 328 -6.78 20.28 -13.04
C ALA A 328 -6.27 19.51 -14.26
N PRO A 329 -6.73 19.83 -15.49
CA PRO A 329 -6.32 19.12 -16.70
C PRO A 329 -4.79 19.05 -16.88
N ALA A 330 -4.06 20.09 -16.47
CA ALA A 330 -2.61 20.14 -16.55
C ALA A 330 -1.91 19.06 -15.70
N LEU A 331 -2.47 18.69 -14.54
CA LEU A 331 -1.93 17.58 -13.74
C LEU A 331 -2.29 16.23 -14.37
N LEU A 332 -3.53 16.09 -14.85
CA LEU A 332 -3.99 14.84 -15.48
C LEU A 332 -3.16 14.49 -16.71
N ALA A 333 -2.67 15.49 -17.46
CA ALA A 333 -1.80 15.30 -18.61
C ALA A 333 -0.51 14.51 -18.30
N SER A 334 -0.03 14.53 -17.06
CA SER A 334 1.14 13.74 -16.63
C SER A 334 0.84 12.25 -16.42
N ALA A 335 -0.42 11.84 -16.29
CA ALA A 335 -0.79 10.43 -16.15
C ALA A 335 -0.84 9.70 -17.49
N ASP A 336 -0.54 8.40 -17.50
CA ASP A 336 -0.66 7.53 -18.67
C ASP A 336 -2.12 7.56 -19.20
N PRO A 337 -2.33 7.44 -20.53
CA PRO A 337 -3.66 7.53 -21.13
C PRO A 337 -4.72 6.61 -20.50
N ALA A 338 -4.34 5.37 -20.18
CA ALA A 338 -5.24 4.41 -19.54
C ALA A 338 -5.66 4.83 -18.13
N VAL A 339 -4.75 5.44 -17.36
CA VAL A 339 -5.07 5.99 -16.03
C VAL A 339 -6.00 7.19 -16.15
N ARG A 340 -5.80 8.07 -17.15
CA ARG A 340 -6.72 9.19 -17.41
C ARG A 340 -8.12 8.70 -17.76
N SER A 341 -8.23 7.66 -18.60
CA SER A 341 -9.52 7.05 -18.93
C SER A 341 -10.20 6.51 -17.68
N ALA A 342 -9.51 5.66 -16.90
CA ALA A 342 -10.06 5.09 -15.67
C ALA A 342 -10.45 6.16 -14.65
N PHE A 343 -9.67 7.25 -14.56
CA PHE A 343 -10.00 8.40 -13.72
C PHE A 343 -11.31 9.06 -14.15
N THR A 344 -11.47 9.36 -15.45
CA THR A 344 -12.70 9.96 -15.99
C THR A 344 -13.90 9.06 -15.71
N ASP A 345 -13.81 7.77 -16.03
CA ASP A 345 -14.90 6.81 -15.86
C ASP A 345 -15.37 6.73 -14.41
N VAL A 346 -14.43 6.65 -13.46
CA VAL A 346 -14.75 6.57 -12.03
C VAL A 346 -15.33 7.87 -11.50
N VAL A 347 -14.77 9.03 -11.89
CA VAL A 347 -15.30 10.33 -11.46
C VAL A 347 -16.71 10.55 -12.00
N GLU A 348 -16.97 10.21 -13.26
CA GLU A 348 -18.31 10.28 -13.86
C GLU A 348 -19.30 9.36 -13.14
N ALA A 349 -18.89 8.12 -12.80
CA ALA A 349 -19.72 7.20 -12.04
C ALA A 349 -20.06 7.72 -10.63
N LEU A 350 -19.10 8.33 -9.93
CA LEU A 350 -19.32 8.93 -8.60
C LEU A 350 -20.24 10.17 -8.66
N VAL A 351 -20.19 10.93 -9.76
CA VAL A 351 -21.11 12.04 -10.01
C VAL A 351 -22.51 11.53 -10.32
N ALA A 352 -22.63 10.52 -11.19
CA ALA A 352 -23.91 9.92 -11.55
C ALA A 352 -24.62 9.26 -10.35
N SER A 353 -23.86 8.69 -9.41
CA SER A 353 -24.41 8.12 -8.16
C SER A 353 -24.86 9.19 -7.15
N GLY A 354 -24.51 10.46 -7.37
CA GLY A 354 -24.81 11.58 -6.47
C GLY A 354 -23.94 11.63 -5.21
N VAL A 355 -22.95 10.75 -5.07
CA VAL A 355 -22.03 10.75 -3.93
C VAL A 355 -20.97 11.85 -4.06
N LEU A 356 -20.58 12.18 -5.29
CA LEU A 356 -19.66 13.26 -5.61
C LEU A 356 -20.37 14.36 -6.40
N ARG A 357 -20.05 15.63 -6.12
CA ARG A 357 -20.50 16.74 -6.97
C ARG A 357 -19.68 16.79 -8.25
N ALA A 358 -20.29 17.23 -9.35
CA ALA A 358 -19.58 17.42 -10.61
C ALA A 358 -18.34 18.32 -10.39
N PRO A 359 -17.14 17.88 -10.79
CA PRO A 359 -15.93 18.65 -10.57
C PRO A 359 -15.85 19.86 -11.51
N GLU A 360 -15.32 20.96 -10.99
CA GLU A 360 -15.00 22.15 -11.78
C GLU A 360 -13.56 22.08 -12.32
N GLY A 361 -13.35 22.52 -13.56
CA GLY A 361 -12.01 22.71 -14.08
C GLY A 361 -11.31 23.90 -13.42
N VAL A 362 -10.11 23.70 -12.87
CA VAL A 362 -9.29 24.77 -12.29
C VAL A 362 -7.95 24.89 -13.01
N GLU A 363 -7.51 26.12 -13.19
CA GLU A 363 -6.16 26.42 -13.67
C GLU A 363 -5.22 26.54 -12.47
N LEU A 364 -4.17 25.71 -12.49
CA LEU A 364 -3.10 25.76 -11.49
C LEU A 364 -1.89 26.51 -12.07
N PRO A 365 -0.95 26.94 -11.20
CA PRO A 365 0.34 27.41 -11.68
C PRO A 365 1.02 26.36 -12.59
N PRO A 366 1.97 26.76 -13.45
CA PRO A 366 2.63 25.84 -14.36
C PRO A 366 3.24 24.63 -13.64
N VAL A 367 2.82 23.42 -14.02
CA VAL A 367 3.19 22.16 -13.35
C VAL A 367 4.70 21.97 -13.33
N ASP A 368 5.38 22.19 -14.45
CA ASP A 368 6.84 22.06 -14.54
C ASP A 368 7.55 23.04 -13.60
N GLY A 369 7.04 24.27 -13.52
CA GLY A 369 7.58 25.30 -12.64
C GLY A 369 7.40 24.97 -11.15
N MET A 370 6.25 24.40 -10.78
CA MET A 370 5.98 23.91 -9.43
C MET A 370 6.89 22.72 -9.09
N PHE A 371 6.99 21.75 -10.00
CA PHE A 371 7.76 20.54 -9.83
C PHE A 371 9.26 20.85 -9.68
N GLU A 372 9.82 21.69 -10.54
CA GLU A 372 11.21 22.16 -10.47
C GLU A 372 11.52 22.81 -9.12
N ALA A 373 10.72 23.81 -8.72
CA ALA A 373 10.95 24.53 -7.45
C ALA A 373 10.85 23.60 -6.23
N PHE A 374 9.86 22.69 -6.24
CA PHE A 374 9.72 21.66 -5.21
C PHE A 374 10.94 20.74 -5.15
N ARG A 375 11.40 20.22 -6.30
CA ARG A 375 12.53 19.31 -6.38
C ARG A 375 13.84 19.95 -5.96
N THR A 376 14.08 21.22 -6.30
CA THR A 376 15.26 21.97 -5.88
C THR A 376 15.32 22.10 -4.36
N VAL A 377 14.22 22.52 -3.72
CA VAL A 377 14.19 22.68 -2.26
C VAL A 377 14.27 21.33 -1.55
N GLN A 378 13.55 20.31 -2.04
CA GLN A 378 13.62 18.96 -1.50
C GLN A 378 15.05 18.40 -1.55
N ALA A 379 15.74 18.56 -2.68
CA ALA A 379 17.11 18.08 -2.83
C ALA A 379 18.08 18.79 -1.87
N ALA A 380 17.97 20.12 -1.76
CA ALA A 380 18.80 20.89 -0.84
C ALA A 380 18.58 20.48 0.62
N GLU A 381 17.34 20.23 1.03
CA GLU A 381 17.04 19.78 2.38
C GLU A 381 17.48 18.33 2.64
N ALA A 382 17.38 17.44 1.63
CA ALA A 382 17.91 16.08 1.73
C ALA A 382 19.42 16.08 1.92
N TRP A 383 20.14 16.91 1.16
CA TRP A 383 21.57 17.09 1.34
C TRP A 383 21.91 17.67 2.72
N ALA A 384 21.16 18.65 3.20
CA ALA A 384 21.37 19.21 4.53
C ALA A 384 21.10 18.19 5.66
N ALA A 385 20.16 17.27 5.47
CA ALA A 385 19.80 16.26 6.47
C ALA A 385 20.85 15.14 6.59
N ASP A 386 21.30 14.59 5.46
CA ASP A 386 22.09 13.35 5.45
C ASP A 386 23.28 13.37 4.47
N GLY A 387 23.51 14.47 3.74
CA GLY A 387 24.54 14.57 2.71
C GLY A 387 25.97 14.37 3.22
N GLU A 388 26.28 14.83 4.44
CA GLU A 388 27.59 14.57 5.07
C GLU A 388 27.82 13.07 5.32
N TRP A 389 26.81 12.36 5.84
CA TRP A 389 26.91 10.92 6.02
C TRP A 389 27.06 10.22 4.67
N VAL A 390 26.29 10.62 3.65
CA VAL A 390 26.40 10.03 2.30
C VAL A 390 27.79 10.23 1.71
N ALA A 391 28.36 11.42 1.82
CA ALA A 391 29.71 11.72 1.33
C ALA A 391 30.79 10.88 2.03
N ALA A 392 30.61 10.57 3.32
CA ALA A 392 31.52 9.72 4.09
C ALA A 392 31.41 8.21 3.75
N HIS A 393 30.34 7.79 3.04
CA HIS A 393 30.06 6.38 2.74
C HIS A 393 29.87 6.13 1.23
N PRO A 394 30.89 6.35 0.40
CA PRO A 394 30.79 6.14 -1.04
C PRO A 394 30.42 4.69 -1.36
N GLY A 395 29.41 4.51 -2.22
CA GLY A 395 28.93 3.19 -2.64
C GLY A 395 27.98 2.50 -1.66
N ALA A 396 27.57 3.18 -0.57
CA ALA A 396 26.60 2.63 0.37
C ALA A 396 25.15 2.64 -0.16
N LEU A 397 24.87 3.40 -1.23
CA LEU A 397 23.53 3.61 -1.78
C LEU A 397 23.36 2.97 -3.15
N ALA A 398 22.11 2.66 -3.48
CA ALA A 398 21.70 2.32 -4.82
C ALA A 398 22.04 3.48 -5.80
N PRO A 399 22.43 3.19 -7.06
CA PRO A 399 22.89 4.21 -7.99
C PRO A 399 21.90 5.37 -8.22
N ASP A 400 20.60 5.07 -8.25
CA ASP A 400 19.57 6.08 -8.46
C ASP A 400 19.38 6.99 -7.25
N VAL A 401 19.59 6.50 -6.03
CA VAL A 401 19.55 7.32 -4.81
C VAL A 401 20.85 8.13 -4.67
N GLN A 402 22.01 7.50 -4.93
CA GLN A 402 23.32 8.17 -4.93
C GLN A 402 23.33 9.37 -5.88
N SER A 403 22.91 9.18 -7.14
CA SER A 403 22.87 10.27 -8.13
C SER A 403 22.02 11.47 -7.70
N ARG A 404 20.98 11.26 -6.89
CA ARG A 404 20.14 12.34 -6.36
C ARG A 404 20.84 13.13 -5.27
N PHE A 405 21.61 12.48 -4.40
CA PHE A 405 22.46 13.16 -3.43
C PHE A 405 23.64 13.88 -4.12
N ASP A 406 24.26 13.25 -5.11
CA ASP A 406 25.33 13.88 -5.90
C ASP A 406 24.83 15.16 -6.57
N ALA A 407 23.67 15.12 -7.24
CA ALA A 407 23.05 16.30 -7.82
C ALA A 407 22.67 17.35 -6.77
N ALA A 408 22.20 16.93 -5.60
CA ALA A 408 21.85 17.84 -4.51
C ALA A 408 23.07 18.56 -3.94
N SER A 409 24.24 17.90 -3.87
CA SER A 409 25.49 18.47 -3.37
C SER A 409 26.01 19.65 -4.20
N LEU A 410 25.57 19.73 -5.47
CA LEU A 410 25.99 20.75 -6.44
C LEU A 410 25.07 21.97 -6.48
N LEU A 411 24.00 21.99 -5.67
CA LEU A 411 23.04 23.11 -5.68
C LEU A 411 23.64 24.37 -5.07
N ALA A 412 23.68 25.44 -5.85
CA ALA A 412 24.08 26.76 -5.38
C ALA A 412 23.03 27.33 -4.38
N PRO A 413 23.46 27.95 -3.27
CA PRO A 413 22.55 28.55 -2.28
C PRO A 413 21.52 29.52 -2.88
N GLU A 414 21.91 30.29 -3.89
CA GLU A 414 21.08 31.28 -4.57
C GLU A 414 19.95 30.61 -5.35
N THR A 415 20.24 29.46 -6.00
CA THR A 415 19.24 28.64 -6.69
C THR A 415 18.21 28.10 -5.70
N VAL A 416 18.66 27.65 -4.53
CA VAL A 416 17.77 27.15 -3.47
C VAL A 416 16.91 28.29 -2.91
N ALA A 417 17.50 29.46 -2.66
CA ALA A 417 16.78 30.64 -2.17
C ALA A 417 15.70 31.10 -3.17
N ALA A 418 16.02 31.15 -4.47
CA ALA A 418 15.07 31.47 -5.51
C ALA A 418 13.93 30.45 -5.61
N ALA A 419 14.23 29.15 -5.50
CA ALA A 419 13.22 28.09 -5.48
C ALA A 419 12.29 28.20 -4.26
N ARG A 420 12.80 28.57 -3.08
CA ARG A 420 11.98 28.81 -1.88
C ARG A 420 11.00 29.97 -2.07
N LEU A 421 11.44 31.07 -2.70
CA LEU A 421 10.56 32.20 -3.02
C LEU A 421 9.47 31.80 -4.01
N ARG A 422 9.82 31.04 -5.07
CA ARG A 422 8.85 30.49 -6.03
C ARG A 422 7.82 29.60 -5.34
N LEU A 423 8.25 28.73 -4.42
CA LEU A 423 7.34 27.85 -3.68
C LEU A 423 6.33 28.62 -2.82
N ALA A 424 6.73 29.72 -2.19
CA ALA A 424 5.81 30.57 -1.44
C ALA A 424 4.73 31.16 -2.37
N GLY A 425 5.14 31.69 -3.53
CA GLY A 425 4.19 32.20 -4.53
C GLY A 425 3.27 31.11 -5.09
N PHE A 426 3.80 29.91 -5.36
CA PHE A 426 2.97 28.78 -5.80
C PHE A 426 2.00 28.32 -4.73
N ARG A 427 2.38 28.33 -3.45
CA ARG A 427 1.46 28.01 -2.35
C ARG A 427 0.27 28.97 -2.31
N GLU A 428 0.51 30.27 -2.40
CA GLU A 428 -0.56 31.27 -2.44
C GLU A 428 -1.46 31.11 -3.67
N ALA A 429 -0.86 30.88 -4.84
CA ALA A 429 -1.60 30.66 -6.07
C ALA A 429 -2.42 29.36 -6.04
N LEU A 430 -1.91 28.28 -5.42
CA LEU A 430 -2.66 27.05 -5.19
C LEU A 430 -3.83 27.26 -4.23
N ASP A 431 -3.62 27.99 -3.13
CA ASP A 431 -4.69 28.31 -2.17
C ASP A 431 -5.83 29.07 -2.88
N ALA A 432 -5.49 30.07 -3.70
CA ALA A 432 -6.45 30.86 -4.47
C ALA A 432 -7.15 30.04 -5.56
N ALA A 433 -6.41 29.21 -6.29
CA ALA A 433 -6.96 28.39 -7.37
C ALA A 433 -7.91 27.30 -6.83
N LEU A 434 -7.59 26.69 -5.69
CA LEU A 434 -8.44 25.66 -5.10
C LEU A 434 -9.63 26.25 -4.35
N ASP A 435 -9.47 27.39 -3.67
CA ASP A 435 -10.55 28.08 -2.95
C ASP A 435 -11.40 27.14 -2.06
N GLY A 436 -10.71 26.27 -1.31
CA GLY A 436 -11.35 25.30 -0.43
C GLY A 436 -12.03 24.10 -1.10
N ARG A 437 -11.98 23.99 -2.44
CA ARG A 437 -12.43 22.81 -3.19
C ARG A 437 -11.48 21.63 -3.00
N VAL A 438 -12.02 20.41 -3.07
CA VAL A 438 -11.23 19.18 -3.07
C VAL A 438 -10.72 18.92 -4.48
N LEU A 439 -9.40 18.93 -4.68
CA LEU A 439 -8.79 18.58 -5.96
C LEU A 439 -8.72 17.06 -6.12
N LEU A 440 -9.26 16.56 -7.23
CA LEU A 440 -9.18 15.16 -7.63
C LEU A 440 -8.09 14.95 -8.68
N LEU A 441 -7.31 13.89 -8.51
CA LEU A 441 -6.27 13.45 -9.44
C LEU A 441 -5.93 11.97 -9.20
N PRO A 442 -5.28 11.27 -10.14
CA PRO A 442 -4.69 9.97 -9.87
C PRO A 442 -3.60 10.05 -8.79
N SER A 443 -3.49 9.02 -7.95
CA SER A 443 -2.47 8.90 -6.90
C SER A 443 -1.08 8.55 -7.45
N ALA A 444 -1.03 8.01 -8.67
CA ALA A 444 0.17 7.71 -9.44
C ALA A 444 -0.11 7.90 -10.94
N SER A 445 0.93 8.17 -11.74
CA SER A 445 0.79 8.40 -13.18
C SER A 445 0.51 7.12 -13.97
N SER A 446 0.80 5.96 -13.41
CA SER A 446 0.63 4.65 -14.06
C SER A 446 0.15 3.60 -13.04
N PRO A 447 -0.25 2.40 -13.47
CA PRO A 447 -0.23 1.21 -12.62
C PRO A 447 1.20 0.91 -12.12
N ALA A 448 1.32 0.01 -11.14
CA ALA A 448 2.60 -0.42 -10.62
C ALA A 448 3.51 -0.96 -11.75
N PRO A 449 4.68 -0.37 -12.01
CA PRO A 449 5.62 -0.89 -13.00
C PRO A 449 6.08 -2.32 -12.67
N ALA A 450 6.37 -3.11 -13.69
CA ALA A 450 6.96 -4.44 -13.51
C ALA A 450 8.31 -4.35 -12.78
N LEU A 451 8.65 -5.38 -12.00
CA LEU A 451 9.92 -5.46 -11.26
C LEU A 451 11.15 -5.41 -12.16
N ASP A 452 11.02 -5.96 -13.38
CA ASP A 452 12.04 -6.01 -14.42
C ASP A 452 12.00 -4.81 -15.38
N ALA A 453 11.14 -3.82 -15.14
CA ALA A 453 11.13 -2.58 -15.91
C ALA A 453 12.49 -1.88 -15.86
N THR A 454 12.87 -1.23 -16.97
CA THR A 454 14.15 -0.53 -17.06
C THR A 454 14.20 0.67 -16.12
N ALA A 455 15.42 1.10 -15.76
CA ALA A 455 15.61 2.25 -14.89
C ALA A 455 14.99 3.53 -15.47
N GLU A 456 15.07 3.70 -16.79
CA GLU A 456 14.51 4.84 -17.52
C GLU A 456 12.98 4.86 -17.42
N ARG A 457 12.32 3.71 -17.57
CA ARG A 457 10.85 3.64 -17.42
C ARG A 457 10.44 3.94 -15.99
N ILE A 458 11.16 3.40 -15.00
CA ILE A 458 10.88 3.66 -13.58
C ILE A 458 11.05 5.17 -13.29
N ASP A 459 12.12 5.81 -13.77
CA ASP A 459 12.36 7.23 -13.52
C ASP A 459 11.38 8.14 -14.26
N ALA A 460 10.96 7.78 -15.47
CA ALA A 460 9.93 8.49 -16.21
C ALA A 460 8.58 8.47 -15.48
N VAL A 461 8.14 7.28 -15.02
CA VAL A 461 6.92 7.13 -14.20
C VAL A 461 7.06 7.89 -12.89
N ARG A 462 8.23 7.83 -12.25
CA ARG A 462 8.53 8.55 -11.02
C ARG A 462 8.35 10.06 -11.22
N SER A 463 8.98 10.63 -12.24
CA SER A 463 8.93 12.06 -12.52
C SER A 463 7.52 12.52 -12.85
N ALA A 464 6.81 11.80 -13.72
CA ALA A 464 5.41 12.08 -14.06
C ALA A 464 4.49 12.02 -12.82
N THR A 465 4.67 11.02 -11.96
CA THR A 465 3.92 10.92 -10.69
C THR A 465 4.22 12.10 -9.78
N LEU A 466 5.49 12.45 -9.59
CA LEU A 466 5.88 13.54 -8.69
C LEU A 466 5.40 14.92 -9.17
N SER A 467 5.34 15.16 -10.48
CA SER A 467 4.75 16.39 -11.05
C SER A 467 3.28 16.58 -10.64
N MET A 468 2.54 15.49 -10.46
CA MET A 468 1.16 15.54 -9.95
C MET A 468 1.13 15.67 -8.43
N THR A 469 1.89 14.82 -7.74
CA THR A 469 1.76 14.65 -6.29
C THR A 469 2.43 15.75 -5.47
N CYS A 470 3.32 16.57 -6.09
CA CYS A 470 4.00 17.68 -5.42
C CYS A 470 3.06 18.80 -4.98
N VAL A 471 1.88 18.95 -5.60
CA VAL A 471 0.86 19.96 -5.24
C VAL A 471 0.51 19.90 -3.74
N ALA A 472 0.34 18.69 -3.19
CA ALA A 472 0.08 18.50 -1.77
C ALA A 472 1.28 18.87 -0.89
N GLY A 473 2.51 18.62 -1.36
CA GLY A 473 3.74 19.02 -0.69
C GLY A 473 3.91 20.53 -0.63
N ILE A 474 3.74 21.21 -1.77
CA ILE A 474 3.86 22.66 -1.89
C ILE A 474 2.82 23.35 -1.00
N GLY A 475 1.55 22.94 -1.09
CA GLY A 475 0.46 23.54 -0.32
C GLY A 475 0.40 23.15 1.16
N GLY A 476 1.16 22.13 1.57
CA GLY A 476 1.04 21.53 2.91
C GLY A 476 -0.33 20.87 3.14
N TYR A 477 -0.96 20.40 2.06
CA TYR A 477 -2.33 19.90 2.06
C TYR A 477 -2.42 18.44 2.52
N PRO A 478 -3.50 18.05 3.22
CA PRO A 478 -3.84 16.66 3.37
C PRO A 478 -4.23 16.07 2.00
N ALA A 479 -3.79 14.84 1.75
CA ALA A 479 -4.05 14.14 0.50
C ALA A 479 -4.32 12.66 0.76
N LEU A 480 -5.49 12.20 0.35
CA LEU A 480 -6.00 10.85 0.58
C LEU A 480 -6.02 10.05 -0.72
N SER A 481 -5.29 8.94 -0.77
CA SER A 481 -5.40 7.93 -1.83
C SER A 481 -6.44 6.88 -1.44
N VAL A 482 -7.36 6.57 -2.36
CA VAL A 482 -8.37 5.51 -2.23
C VAL A 482 -8.35 4.57 -3.44
N PRO A 483 -8.45 3.23 -3.24
CA PRO A 483 -8.24 2.26 -4.31
C PRO A 483 -9.48 2.06 -5.18
N LEU A 484 -9.81 3.06 -6.01
CA LEU A 484 -11.03 3.06 -6.83
C LEU A 484 -10.78 2.92 -8.34
N LEU A 485 -9.58 3.22 -8.83
CA LEU A 485 -9.26 3.10 -10.26
C LEU A 485 -8.65 1.73 -10.54
N SER A 486 -8.85 1.22 -11.74
CA SER A 486 -8.23 -0.03 -12.21
C SER A 486 -7.84 0.10 -13.68
N VAL A 487 -6.66 -0.38 -14.02
CA VAL A 487 -6.16 -0.48 -15.40
C VAL A 487 -5.67 -1.90 -15.60
N ASP A 488 -6.28 -2.64 -16.53
CA ASP A 488 -5.94 -4.04 -16.82
C ASP A 488 -5.90 -4.94 -15.56
N GLY A 489 -6.79 -4.67 -14.60
CA GLY A 489 -6.88 -5.39 -13.32
C GLY A 489 -5.85 -4.97 -12.27
N ALA A 490 -4.94 -4.05 -12.57
CA ALA A 490 -4.01 -3.46 -11.61
C ALA A 490 -4.64 -2.22 -10.94
N PRO A 491 -4.56 -2.09 -9.60
CA PRO A 491 -5.13 -0.95 -8.90
C PRO A 491 -4.36 0.35 -9.18
N VAL A 492 -5.10 1.45 -9.25
CA VAL A 492 -4.58 2.82 -9.19
C VAL A 492 -5.47 3.60 -8.23
N GLY A 493 -4.87 4.44 -7.38
CA GLY A 493 -5.61 5.21 -6.40
C GLY A 493 -6.24 6.46 -7.00
N LEU A 494 -7.47 6.78 -6.62
CA LEU A 494 -8.03 8.13 -6.75
C LEU A 494 -7.50 8.96 -5.57
N CYS A 495 -6.86 10.10 -5.83
CA CYS A 495 -6.35 11.00 -4.81
C CYS A 495 -7.31 12.18 -4.61
N LEU A 496 -7.63 12.48 -3.34
CA LEU A 496 -8.38 13.65 -2.93
C LEU A 496 -7.44 14.58 -2.14
N VAL A 497 -7.18 15.77 -2.66
CA VAL A 497 -6.37 16.80 -1.98
C VAL A 497 -7.30 17.86 -1.43
N GLY A 498 -7.33 18.00 -0.10
CA GLY A 498 -8.20 18.94 0.60
C GLY A 498 -7.46 20.16 1.11
N GLY A 499 -8.20 21.14 1.63
CA GLY A 499 -7.61 22.28 2.33
C GLY A 499 -6.92 21.86 3.64
N ARG A 500 -6.00 22.70 4.13
CA ARG A 500 -5.31 22.44 5.40
C ARG A 500 -6.30 22.25 6.55
N GLY A 501 -6.16 21.14 7.27
CA GLY A 501 -7.02 20.73 8.38
C GLY A 501 -8.30 19.99 7.98
N THR A 502 -8.48 19.59 6.71
CA THR A 502 -9.66 18.80 6.32
C THR A 502 -9.40 17.29 6.30
N ASP A 503 -8.34 16.81 6.95
CA ASP A 503 -7.86 15.44 6.94
C ASP A 503 -8.97 14.41 7.24
N LEU A 504 -9.68 14.59 8.36
CA LEU A 504 -10.74 13.66 8.78
C LEU A 504 -11.93 13.71 7.81
N ALA A 505 -12.29 14.91 7.36
CA ALA A 505 -13.43 15.12 6.48
C ALA A 505 -13.20 14.51 5.08
N LEU A 506 -11.95 14.45 4.61
CA LEU A 506 -11.59 13.72 3.38
C LEU A 506 -11.84 12.22 3.51
N ILE A 507 -11.46 11.61 4.64
CA ILE A 507 -11.68 10.17 4.89
C ILE A 507 -13.18 9.89 4.94
N GLU A 508 -13.95 10.74 5.63
CA GLU A 508 -15.39 10.58 5.78
C GLU A 508 -16.13 10.72 4.43
N LEU A 509 -15.72 11.68 3.58
CA LEU A 509 -16.22 11.80 2.22
C LEU A 509 -15.91 10.54 1.40
N ALA A 510 -14.64 10.14 1.35
CA ALA A 510 -14.25 9.04 0.48
C ALA A 510 -14.78 7.68 0.95
N ALA A 511 -15.03 7.51 2.24
CA ALA A 511 -15.72 6.33 2.78
C ALA A 511 -17.14 6.15 2.20
N ALA A 512 -17.73 7.18 1.61
CA ALA A 512 -19.01 7.08 0.90
C ALA A 512 -18.90 6.48 -0.51
N PHE A 513 -17.72 6.52 -1.13
CA PHE A 513 -17.51 6.04 -2.51
C PHE A 513 -17.60 4.51 -2.61
N GLY A 514 -17.23 3.76 -1.56
CA GLY A 514 -17.31 2.30 -1.55
C GLY A 514 -18.72 1.73 -1.31
N ARG A 515 -19.75 2.58 -1.20
CA ARG A 515 -21.16 2.18 -1.01
C ARG A 515 -22.01 2.34 -2.27
N SER A 516 -21.43 2.83 -3.37
CA SER A 516 -22.11 3.14 -4.64
C SER A 516 -21.78 2.16 -5.74
#